data_AF-A0A518C2D8-F1
#
_entry.id   AF-A0A518C2D8-F1
#
_cell.length_a   1.000
_cell.length_b   1.000
_cell.length_c   1.000
_cell.angle_alpha   90.00
_cell.angle_beta   90.00
_cell.angle_gamma   90.00
#
_symmetry.space_group_name_H-M   'P 1'
#
loop_
_entity.id
_entity.type
_entity.pdbx_description
1 polymer ?
#
loop_
_entity_poly.entity_id
_entity_poly.type
_entity_poly.pdbx_seq_one_letter_code
_entity_poly.pdbx_strand_id
1 'polypeptide(L)'
;MDSTVKSIQLETAGLGIIFYSPHNAAHIEPGDDYLSVHYTNVPDVRRHVRAGSIVGFCTGTPGTFRLRVQRGKPAMCAEQHEFSLTLPFRCIGGKVCFRDLYDLMDWNVECPEQQTLLLRDGAYKVMVRSNTPPSGVLGDNQLIDFYFQRVDELPDIPHRGSPYLCP
;
A
#
# COMPACT_ATOMS: atom_id res chain seq x y z
N MET A 1 -13.82 17.17 12.08
CA MET A 1 -13.94 17.25 10.61
C MET A 1 -13.25 16.02 10.06
N ASP A 2 -13.98 15.16 9.38
CA ASP A 2 -13.44 13.88 8.89
C ASP A 2 -12.45 14.17 7.74
N SER A 3 -11.16 13.88 7.97
CA SER A 3 -10.05 14.07 7.03
C SER A 3 -9.93 12.93 6.00
N THR A 4 -10.86 11.98 6.04
CA THR A 4 -10.92 10.85 5.12
C THR A 4 -11.22 11.29 3.70
N VAL A 5 -10.31 10.96 2.78
CA VAL A 5 -10.45 11.29 1.35
C VAL A 5 -11.07 10.13 0.58
N LYS A 6 -10.79 8.89 0.99
CA LYS A 6 -11.32 7.69 0.35
C LYS A 6 -11.39 6.54 1.36
N SER A 7 -12.43 5.73 1.25
CA SER A 7 -12.52 4.42 1.88
C SER A 7 -12.50 3.36 0.77
N ILE A 8 -11.70 2.32 0.96
CA ILE A 8 -11.54 1.21 0.02
C ILE A 8 -11.77 -0.08 0.80
N GLN A 9 -12.56 -1.00 0.25
CA GLN A 9 -12.64 -2.36 0.75
C GLN A 9 -11.81 -3.24 -0.19
N LEU A 10 -10.89 -4.01 0.37
CA LEU A 10 -9.98 -4.86 -0.36
C LEU A 10 -9.97 -6.25 0.26
N GLU A 11 -10.22 -7.25 -0.55
CA GLU A 11 -10.00 -8.65 -0.19
C GLU A 11 -8.60 -9.05 -0.63
N THR A 12 -7.90 -9.78 0.22
CA THR A 12 -6.55 -10.28 -0.08
C THR A 12 -6.48 -11.77 0.21
N ALA A 13 -5.82 -12.52 -0.68
CA ALA A 13 -5.52 -13.94 -0.51
C ALA A 13 -4.27 -14.19 0.36
N GLY A 14 -3.58 -13.13 0.81
CA GLY A 14 -2.88 -13.13 2.10
C GLY A 14 -1.42 -12.70 2.12
N LEU A 15 -0.73 -12.59 0.98
CA LEU A 15 0.67 -12.16 0.99
C LEU A 15 0.81 -10.69 1.40
N GLY A 16 -0.15 -9.86 1.00
CA GLY A 16 -0.20 -8.46 1.42
C GLY A 16 -0.99 -7.58 0.46
N ILE A 17 -0.74 -6.29 0.58
CA ILE A 17 -1.36 -5.25 -0.25
C ILE A 17 -0.27 -4.52 -1.00
N ILE A 18 -0.50 -4.23 -2.27
CA ILE A 18 0.30 -3.32 -3.08
C ILE A 18 -0.45 -2.02 -3.34
N PHE A 19 0.31 -0.94 -3.47
CA PHE A 19 -0.17 0.30 -4.01
C PHE A 19 0.86 0.94 -4.94
N TYR A 20 0.37 1.47 -6.06
CA TYR A 20 1.20 1.89 -7.19
C TYR A 20 0.48 2.99 -7.98
N SER A 21 1.24 3.78 -8.74
CA SER A 21 0.65 4.59 -9.81
C SER A 21 0.57 3.75 -11.08
N PRO A 22 -0.51 3.79 -11.88
CA PRO A 22 -0.60 3.02 -13.13
C PRO A 22 0.62 3.20 -14.05
N HIS A 23 1.18 4.41 -14.10
CA HIS A 23 2.39 4.71 -14.85
C HIS A 23 3.58 3.81 -14.46
N ASN A 24 3.74 3.50 -13.16
CA ASN A 24 4.85 2.69 -12.65
C ASN A 24 4.69 1.19 -12.96
N ALA A 25 3.54 0.76 -13.47
CA ALA A 25 3.25 -0.61 -13.85
C ALA A 25 2.89 -0.73 -15.34
N ALA A 26 3.07 0.34 -16.12
CA ALA A 26 2.72 0.38 -17.54
C ALA A 26 3.61 -0.53 -18.42
N HIS A 27 4.74 -0.98 -17.88
CA HIS A 27 5.65 -1.92 -18.53
C HIS A 27 5.31 -3.39 -18.28
N ILE A 28 4.31 -3.69 -17.45
CA ILE A 28 3.88 -5.06 -17.15
C ILE A 28 2.77 -5.43 -18.13
N GLU A 29 2.94 -6.53 -18.88
CA GLU A 29 1.97 -6.96 -19.86
C GLU A 29 0.78 -7.68 -19.17
N PRO A 30 -0.44 -7.59 -19.73
CA PRO A 30 -1.57 -8.36 -19.20
C PRO A 30 -1.28 -9.86 -19.21
N GLY A 31 -1.55 -10.54 -18.09
CA GLY A 31 -1.27 -11.96 -17.91
C GLY A 31 0.14 -12.31 -17.44
N ASP A 32 1.02 -11.31 -17.28
CA ASP A 32 2.37 -11.55 -16.77
C ASP A 32 2.35 -12.00 -15.30
N ASP A 33 3.15 -13.03 -15.00
CA ASP A 33 3.58 -13.36 -13.63
C ASP A 33 4.77 -12.48 -13.23
N TYR A 34 4.46 -11.21 -12.97
CA TYR A 34 5.43 -10.24 -12.49
C TYR A 34 5.94 -10.57 -11.08
N LEU A 35 5.10 -11.20 -10.24
CA LEU A 35 5.45 -11.55 -8.86
C LEU A 35 6.66 -12.46 -8.81
N SER A 36 6.58 -13.61 -9.50
CA SER A 36 7.61 -14.66 -9.44
C SER A 36 8.93 -14.22 -10.04
N VAL A 37 8.92 -13.29 -11.01
CA VAL A 37 10.10 -12.88 -11.76
C VAL A 37 10.74 -11.61 -11.20
N HIS A 38 9.94 -10.66 -10.70
CA HIS A 38 10.40 -9.29 -10.42
C HIS A 38 9.98 -8.76 -9.05
N TYR A 39 9.30 -9.54 -8.22
CA TYR A 39 8.79 -9.07 -6.93
C TYR A 39 8.81 -10.12 -5.80
N THR A 40 9.51 -11.26 -5.97
CA THR A 40 9.47 -12.35 -4.98
C THR A 40 10.59 -12.31 -3.93
N ASN A 41 11.77 -11.77 -4.28
CA ASN A 41 12.92 -11.73 -3.38
C ASN A 41 13.12 -10.36 -2.72
N VAL A 42 13.81 -10.34 -1.59
CA VAL A 42 14.05 -9.12 -0.80
C VAL A 42 14.73 -8.00 -1.62
N PRO A 43 15.79 -8.25 -2.42
CA PRO A 43 16.37 -7.24 -3.30
C PRO A 43 15.36 -6.56 -4.24
N ASP A 44 14.49 -7.35 -4.89
CA ASP A 44 13.51 -6.83 -5.83
C ASP A 44 12.43 -6.00 -5.13
N VAL A 45 11.88 -6.51 -4.03
CA VAL A 45 10.92 -5.76 -3.19
C VAL A 45 11.56 -4.45 -2.72
N ARG A 46 12.81 -4.48 -2.25
CA ARG A 46 13.53 -3.27 -1.80
C ARG A 46 13.75 -2.28 -2.94
N ARG A 47 14.05 -2.74 -4.15
CA ARG A 47 14.20 -1.88 -5.33
C ARG A 47 12.90 -1.12 -5.58
N HIS A 48 11.79 -1.84 -5.60
CA HIS A 48 10.48 -1.26 -5.86
C HIS A 48 10.01 -0.31 -4.76
N VAL A 49 10.16 -0.72 -3.49
CA VAL A 49 9.85 0.11 -2.32
C VAL A 49 10.71 1.37 -2.33
N ARG A 50 12.04 1.29 -2.44
CA ARG A 50 12.91 2.48 -2.44
C ARG A 50 12.60 3.45 -3.57
N ALA A 51 12.26 2.95 -4.75
CA ALA A 51 11.85 3.78 -5.87
C ALA A 51 10.45 4.42 -5.67
N GLY A 52 9.65 3.92 -4.72
CA GLY A 52 8.26 4.32 -4.53
C GLY A 52 7.37 3.93 -5.71
N SER A 53 7.71 2.84 -6.42
CA SER A 53 7.13 2.47 -7.72
C SER A 53 5.86 1.63 -7.58
N ILE A 54 6.04 0.34 -7.27
CA ILE A 54 5.02 -0.61 -6.84
C ILE A 54 5.36 -0.95 -5.40
N VAL A 55 4.61 -0.42 -4.44
CA VAL A 55 4.97 -0.51 -3.02
C VAL A 55 4.06 -1.51 -2.35
N GLY A 56 4.64 -2.58 -1.82
CA GLY A 56 3.92 -3.64 -1.12
C GLY A 56 4.32 -3.76 0.34
N PHE A 57 3.39 -4.24 1.16
CA PHE A 57 3.65 -4.66 2.52
C PHE A 57 2.81 -5.89 2.88
N CYS A 58 3.36 -6.75 3.73
CA CYS A 58 2.68 -7.94 4.21
C CYS A 58 1.63 -7.59 5.25
N THR A 59 0.42 -8.10 5.08
CA THR A 59 -0.68 -8.03 6.07
C THR A 59 -0.62 -9.18 7.08
N GLY A 60 0.20 -10.20 6.81
CA GLY A 60 0.38 -11.39 7.66
C GLY A 60 -0.75 -12.42 7.55
N THR A 61 -1.89 -12.05 6.97
CA THR A 61 -3.08 -12.89 6.86
C THR A 61 -3.89 -12.56 5.59
N PRO A 62 -4.59 -13.55 5.00
CA PRO A 62 -5.69 -13.28 4.08
C PRO A 62 -6.87 -12.65 4.82
N GLY A 63 -7.78 -12.04 4.06
CA GLY A 63 -9.01 -11.50 4.64
C GLY A 63 -9.51 -10.25 3.94
N THR A 64 -10.45 -9.57 4.60
CA THR A 64 -11.05 -8.31 4.18
C THR A 64 -10.46 -7.15 4.96
N PHE A 65 -9.87 -6.21 4.25
CA PHE A 65 -9.30 -4.99 4.81
C PHE A 65 -10.09 -3.77 4.37
N ARG A 66 -10.32 -2.84 5.29
CA ARG A 66 -10.93 -1.54 5.03
C ARG A 66 -9.83 -0.49 5.08
N LEU A 67 -9.45 0.06 3.94
CA LEU A 67 -8.40 1.06 3.83
C LEU A 67 -9.03 2.44 3.96
N ARG A 68 -8.63 3.20 4.98
CA ARG A 68 -9.04 4.60 5.16
C ARG A 68 -7.89 5.50 4.74
N VAL A 69 -8.04 6.17 3.61
CA VAL A 69 -6.98 6.99 3.03
C VAL A 69 -7.18 8.46 3.35
N GLN A 70 -6.13 9.07 3.89
CA GLN A 70 -6.09 10.45 4.38
C GLN A 70 -4.89 11.19 3.79
N ARG A 71 -5.02 12.52 3.66
CA ARG A 71 -3.93 13.39 3.21
C ARG A 71 -3.19 14.01 4.38
N GLY A 72 -1.89 14.17 4.23
CA GLY A 72 -1.02 14.80 5.23
C GLY A 72 -0.58 13.83 6.32
N LYS A 73 -0.32 14.37 7.50
CA LYS A 73 0.11 13.61 8.68
C LYS A 73 -1.09 13.32 9.59
N PRO A 74 -1.07 12.22 10.37
CA PRO A 74 -2.07 12.01 11.42
C PRO A 74 -2.04 13.17 12.41
N ALA A 75 -3.19 13.46 13.03
CA ALA A 75 -3.26 14.42 14.11
C ALA A 75 -2.34 13.99 15.27
N MET A 76 -1.80 14.94 16.04
CA MET A 76 -0.93 14.63 17.18
C MET A 76 -1.60 13.74 18.24
N CYS A 77 -2.92 13.83 18.36
CA CYS A 77 -3.74 13.02 19.27
C CYS A 77 -4.33 11.77 18.60
N ALA A 78 -3.86 11.40 17.40
CA ALA A 78 -4.28 10.14 16.80
C ALA A 78 -3.92 8.98 17.74
N GLU A 79 -4.86 8.04 17.88
CA GLU A 79 -4.73 6.87 18.76
C GLU A 79 -3.39 6.15 18.51
N GLN A 80 -2.87 5.53 19.57
CA GLN A 80 -1.74 4.62 19.40
C GLN A 80 -2.22 3.42 18.59
N HIS A 81 -1.57 3.18 17.46
CA HIS A 81 -1.80 1.99 16.65
C HIS A 81 -0.82 0.89 17.05
N GLU A 82 -1.32 -0.33 17.14
CA GLU A 82 -0.53 -1.54 17.44
C GLU A 82 0.54 -1.78 16.36
N PHE A 83 0.16 -1.57 15.10
CA PHE A 83 1.04 -1.75 13.95
C PHE A 83 1.22 -0.42 13.22
N SER A 84 2.47 -0.08 12.89
CA SER A 84 2.80 1.12 12.15
C SER A 84 4.02 0.92 11.27
N LEU A 85 3.89 1.31 10.01
CA LEU A 85 4.93 1.24 8.99
C LEU A 85 5.02 2.58 8.25
N THR A 86 6.21 2.96 7.82
CA THR A 86 6.40 4.08 6.90
C THR A 86 6.99 3.57 5.59
N LEU A 87 6.42 4.02 4.47
CA LEU A 87 6.81 3.63 3.12
C LEU A 87 7.03 4.88 2.25
N PRO A 88 8.08 4.93 1.42
CA PRO A 88 8.20 5.93 0.37
C PRO A 88 7.23 5.59 -0.77
N PHE A 89 6.65 6.61 -1.42
CA PHE A 89 5.78 6.42 -2.56
C PHE A 89 5.91 7.56 -3.56
N ARG A 90 5.93 7.25 -4.86
CA ARG A 90 5.95 8.25 -5.92
C ARG A 90 4.66 8.17 -6.73
N CYS A 91 3.88 9.24 -6.67
CA CYS A 91 2.70 9.38 -7.50
C CYS A 91 3.07 10.00 -8.85
N ILE A 92 2.69 9.33 -9.94
CA ILE A 92 2.88 9.80 -11.32
C ILE A 92 1.58 9.59 -12.09
N GLY A 93 1.08 10.62 -12.76
CA GLY A 93 -0.16 10.53 -13.55
C GLY A 93 -1.44 10.65 -12.71
N GLY A 94 -1.36 11.25 -11.52
CA GLY A 94 -2.53 11.73 -10.79
C GLY A 94 -3.35 10.67 -10.05
N LYS A 95 -2.88 9.42 -10.00
CA LYS A 95 -3.68 8.27 -9.58
C LYS A 95 -2.85 7.24 -8.80
N VAL A 96 -3.47 6.66 -7.78
CA VAL A 96 -2.95 5.51 -7.02
C VAL A 96 -3.96 4.38 -7.07
N CYS A 97 -3.49 3.17 -7.30
CA CYS A 97 -4.23 1.92 -7.25
C CYS A 97 -3.85 1.15 -5.99
N PHE A 98 -4.79 0.41 -5.40
CA PHE A 98 -4.58 -0.47 -4.26
C PHE A 98 -5.09 -1.87 -4.62
N ARG A 99 -4.25 -2.90 -4.49
CA ARG A 99 -4.60 -4.25 -4.94
C ARG A 99 -4.05 -5.32 -4.00
N ASP A 100 -4.58 -6.53 -4.10
CA ASP A 100 -3.92 -7.71 -3.54
C ASP A 100 -2.54 -7.83 -4.19
N LEU A 101 -1.53 -8.18 -3.40
CA LEU A 101 -0.19 -8.43 -3.91
C LEU A 101 -0.17 -9.60 -4.90
N TYR A 102 -1.03 -10.60 -4.71
CA TYR A 102 -1.13 -11.73 -5.65
C TYR A 102 -1.65 -11.36 -7.04
N ASP A 103 -2.23 -10.17 -7.22
CA ASP A 103 -2.58 -9.67 -8.55
C ASP A 103 -1.35 -9.46 -9.45
N LEU A 104 -0.13 -9.47 -8.89
CA LEU A 104 1.12 -9.48 -9.67
C LEU A 104 1.43 -10.83 -10.32
N MET A 105 0.73 -11.92 -9.96
CA MET A 105 0.94 -13.24 -10.60
C MET A 105 0.17 -13.41 -11.92
N ASP A 106 -0.89 -12.64 -12.10
CA ASP A 106 -1.73 -12.63 -13.30
C ASP A 106 -2.20 -11.19 -13.53
N TRP A 107 -1.30 -10.39 -14.12
CA TRP A 107 -1.50 -8.94 -14.14
C TRP A 107 -2.67 -8.52 -15.00
N ASN A 108 -3.50 -7.62 -14.45
CA ASN A 108 -4.52 -6.89 -15.22
C ASN A 108 -4.20 -5.39 -15.16
N VAL A 109 -4.18 -4.72 -16.31
CA VAL A 109 -3.93 -3.28 -16.42
C VAL A 109 -5.04 -2.43 -15.79
N GLU A 110 -6.26 -2.95 -15.76
CA GLU A 110 -7.40 -2.25 -15.18
C GLU A 110 -7.46 -2.46 -13.66
N CYS A 111 -7.38 -1.36 -12.91
CA CYS A 111 -7.68 -1.34 -11.48
C CYS A 111 -9.08 -0.74 -11.27
N PRO A 112 -9.98 -1.43 -10.55
CA PRO A 112 -11.34 -0.95 -10.28
C PRO A 112 -11.35 0.44 -9.64
N GLU A 113 -12.25 1.33 -10.06
CA GLU A 113 -12.30 2.71 -9.55
C GLU A 113 -12.48 2.78 -8.02
N GLN A 114 -13.18 1.81 -7.43
CA GLN A 114 -13.36 1.66 -5.98
C GLN A 114 -12.04 1.47 -5.25
N GLN A 115 -11.05 0.87 -5.92
CA GLN A 115 -9.69 0.62 -5.45
C GLN A 115 -8.69 1.70 -5.91
N THR A 116 -9.18 2.83 -6.43
CA THR A 116 -8.34 3.95 -6.85
C THR A 116 -8.54 5.21 -6.01
N LEU A 117 -7.47 6.01 -5.95
CA LEU A 117 -7.44 7.34 -5.34
C LEU A 117 -6.85 8.35 -6.32
N LEU A 118 -7.51 9.51 -6.45
CA LEU A 118 -6.91 10.68 -7.09
C LEU A 118 -5.95 11.39 -6.13
N LEU A 119 -4.68 11.43 -6.53
CA LEU A 119 -3.58 12.01 -5.75
C LEU A 119 -2.69 12.82 -6.69
N ARG A 120 -2.23 14.00 -6.28
CA ARG A 120 -1.36 14.82 -7.12
C ARG A 120 0.00 14.13 -7.32
N ASP A 121 0.63 14.43 -8.44
CA ASP A 121 1.99 13.95 -8.71
C ASP A 121 2.99 14.49 -7.67
N GLY A 122 3.94 13.64 -7.29
CA GLY A 122 4.99 13.98 -6.34
C GLY A 122 5.50 12.81 -5.51
N ALA A 123 6.45 13.13 -4.63
CA ALA A 123 6.96 12.20 -3.63
C ALA A 123 6.13 12.26 -2.34
N TYR A 124 5.92 11.10 -1.73
CA TYR A 124 5.11 10.91 -0.54
C TYR A 124 5.84 10.04 0.48
N LYS A 125 5.75 10.46 1.74
CA LYS A 125 5.93 9.59 2.90
C LYS A 125 4.56 9.06 3.28
N VAL A 126 4.37 7.74 3.15
CA VAL A 126 3.11 7.06 3.46
C VAL A 126 3.25 6.39 4.81
N MET A 127 2.44 6.81 5.78
CA MET A 127 2.31 6.06 7.03
C MET A 127 1.12 5.12 6.92
N VAL A 128 1.37 3.84 7.15
CA VAL A 128 0.37 2.78 7.16
C VAL A 128 0.22 2.32 8.60
N ARG A 129 -1.00 2.35 9.13
CA ARG A 129 -1.27 2.02 10.53
C ARG A 129 -2.48 1.11 10.66
N SER A 130 -2.44 0.21 11.62
CA SER A 130 -3.51 -0.74 11.86
C SER A 130 -3.52 -1.18 13.33
N ASN A 131 -4.67 -1.71 13.76
CA ASN A 131 -4.85 -2.37 15.04
C ASN A 131 -5.38 -3.79 14.79
N THR A 132 -5.21 -4.68 15.75
CA THR A 132 -6.02 -5.90 15.80
C THR A 132 -7.52 -5.51 15.78
N PRO A 133 -8.34 -6.10 14.89
CA PRO A 133 -9.75 -5.74 14.81
C PRO A 133 -10.52 -6.20 16.06
N PRO A 134 -11.73 -5.66 16.33
CA PRO A 134 -12.52 -6.03 17.50
C PRO A 134 -12.83 -7.52 17.63
N SER A 135 -12.83 -8.27 16.53
CA SER A 135 -13.00 -9.73 16.52
C SER A 135 -11.78 -10.50 17.04
N GLY A 136 -10.62 -9.85 17.15
CA GLY A 136 -9.35 -10.49 17.51
C GLY A 136 -8.69 -11.27 16.39
N VAL A 137 -9.30 -11.33 15.20
CA VAL A 137 -8.80 -12.10 14.04
C VAL A 137 -8.24 -11.14 13.00
N LEU A 138 -6.92 -11.15 12.78
CA LEU A 138 -6.29 -10.35 11.73
C LEU A 138 -6.91 -10.66 10.36
N GLY A 139 -7.12 -9.62 9.55
CA GLY A 139 -7.80 -9.73 8.26
C GLY A 139 -9.33 -9.80 8.34
N ASP A 140 -9.96 -9.87 9.52
CA ASP A 140 -11.42 -9.76 9.62
C ASP A 140 -11.87 -8.30 9.69
N ASN A 141 -12.30 -7.77 8.53
CA ASN A 141 -12.78 -6.40 8.36
C ASN A 141 -11.81 -5.35 8.94
N GLN A 142 -10.52 -5.66 8.90
CA GLN A 142 -9.49 -4.92 9.62
C GLN A 142 -9.28 -3.55 8.99
N LEU A 143 -9.32 -2.51 9.82
CA LEU A 143 -9.10 -1.13 9.39
C LEU A 143 -7.61 -0.86 9.25
N ILE A 144 -7.18 -0.41 8.07
CA ILE A 144 -5.84 0.10 7.82
C ILE A 144 -5.94 1.57 7.44
N ASP A 145 -5.34 2.44 8.25
CA ASP A 145 -5.22 3.86 7.95
C ASP A 145 -3.99 4.14 7.09
N PHE A 146 -4.17 4.88 6.00
CA PHE A 146 -3.10 5.40 5.15
C PHE A 146 -3.03 6.92 5.26
N TYR A 147 -1.86 7.45 5.55
CA TYR A 147 -1.59 8.89 5.57
C TYR A 147 -0.55 9.25 4.51
N PHE A 148 -1.00 9.92 3.44
CA PHE A 148 -0.13 10.36 2.35
C PHE A 148 0.38 11.78 2.64
N GLN A 149 1.57 11.88 3.22
CA GLN A 149 2.25 13.15 3.44
C GLN A 149 3.17 13.46 2.24
N ARG A 150 2.88 14.56 1.52
CA ARG A 150 3.77 15.02 0.45
C ARG A 150 5.10 15.49 1.04
N VAL A 151 6.18 15.17 0.34
CA VAL A 151 7.57 15.51 0.69
C VAL A 151 8.32 15.95 -0.58
N ASP A 152 9.42 16.67 -0.42
CA ASP A 152 10.23 17.14 -1.55
C ASP A 152 11.02 15.98 -2.19
N GLU A 153 11.54 15.08 -1.36
CA GLU A 153 12.29 13.90 -1.76
C GLU A 153 11.73 12.64 -1.10
N LEU A 154 11.89 11.48 -1.76
CA LEU A 154 11.47 10.21 -1.18
C LEU A 154 12.29 9.94 0.08
N PRO A 155 11.65 9.55 1.21
CA PRO A 155 12.38 9.25 2.42
C PRO A 155 13.26 8.02 2.20
N ASP A 156 14.52 8.09 2.61
CA ASP A 156 15.35 6.90 2.75
C ASP A 156 14.89 6.13 3.99
N ILE A 157 14.21 5.01 3.77
CA ILE A 157 13.70 4.18 4.86
C ILE A 157 14.57 2.93 4.95
N PRO A 158 15.25 2.71 6.10
CA PRO A 158 16.16 1.58 6.29
C PRO A 158 15.38 0.29 6.52
N HIS A 159 14.61 -0.15 5.52
CA HIS A 159 13.99 -1.46 5.50
C HIS A 159 15.06 -2.51 5.18
N ARG A 160 15.36 -3.37 6.17
CA ARG A 160 16.34 -4.46 6.02
C ARG A 160 15.75 -5.70 5.33
N GLY A 161 14.43 -5.87 5.34
CA GLY A 161 13.69 -6.96 4.70
C GLY A 161 12.42 -6.45 3.98
N SER A 162 11.52 -7.37 3.64
CA SER A 162 10.18 -7.00 3.14
C SER A 162 9.41 -6.21 4.21
N PRO A 163 8.55 -5.25 3.84
CA PRO A 163 7.79 -4.50 4.83
C PRO A 163 6.64 -5.34 5.42
N TYR A 164 6.45 -5.33 6.73
CA TYR A 164 5.37 -6.03 7.44
C TYR A 164 4.53 -5.04 8.25
N LEU A 165 3.20 -5.24 8.25
CA LEU A 165 2.22 -4.51 9.06
C LEU A 165 1.60 -5.40 10.15
N CYS A 166 2.32 -6.42 10.58
CA CYS A 166 1.93 -7.33 11.66
C CYS A 166 3.20 -7.70 12.47
N PRO A 167 3.06 -8.35 13.63
CA PRO A 167 4.18 -8.81 14.45
C PRO A 167 5.16 -9.71 13.68
#